data_AF-A0A9D2I0X3-F1
#
_entry.id   AF-A0A9D2I0X3-F1
#
_cell.length_a   1.000
_cell.length_b   1.000
_cell.length_c   1.000
_cell.angle_alpha   90.00
_cell.angle_beta   90.00
_cell.angle_gamma   90.00
#
_symmetry.space_group_name_H-M   'P 1'
#
loop_
_entity.id
_entity.type
_entity.pdbx_description
1 polymer ?
#
loop_
_entity_poly.entity_id
_entity_poly.type
_entity_poly.pdbx_seq_one_letter_code
_entity_poly.pdbx_strand_id
1 'polypeptide(L)' 'MFRDLAEVRHLDPASKQAQESIEKWYLHLQSITTYSLEAFKGLGQMYVDDDRFRKNIDQFGDGLALFMRNAMAIYADNHQ' A
#
# COMPACT_ATOMS: atom_id res chain seq x y z
N MET A 1 6.53 2.44 -9.49
CA MET A 1 5.55 1.97 -8.50
C MET A 1 5.95 2.24 -7.05
N PHE A 2 6.87 1.48 -6.43
CA PHE A 2 7.27 1.76 -5.04
C PHE A 2 7.95 3.13 -4.89
N ARG A 3 8.70 3.58 -5.90
CA ARG A 3 9.24 4.95 -5.95
C ARG A 3 8.14 6.01 -5.93
N ASP A 4 7.07 5.83 -6.71
CA ASP A 4 5.96 6.80 -6.76
C ASP A 4 5.19 6.84 -5.43
N LEU A 5 4.99 5.68 -4.81
CA LEU A 5 4.41 5.58 -3.46
C LEU A 5 5.33 6.17 -2.39
N ALA A 6 6.65 6.08 -2.56
CA ALA A 6 7.61 6.70 -1.66
C ALA A 6 7.49 8.22 -1.64
N GLU A 7 7.19 8.86 -2.78
CA GLU A 7 7.00 10.31 -2.84
C GLU A 7 5.80 10.79 -2.01
N VAL A 8 4.74 9.99 -1.91
CA VAL A 8 3.52 10.32 -1.14
C VAL A 8 3.54 9.79 0.29
N ARG A 9 4.57 9.04 0.70
CA ARG A 9 4.61 8.35 2.00
C ARG A 9 4.57 9.27 3.23
N HIS A 10 4.89 10.55 3.03
CA HIS A 10 4.89 11.58 4.06
C HIS A 10 3.52 12.25 4.24
N LEU A 11 2.58 11.99 3.35
CA LEU A 11 1.22 12.49 3.43
C LEU A 11 0.39 11.66 4.41
N ASP A 12 -0.75 12.20 4.81
CA ASP A 12 -1.76 11.42 5.51
C ASP A 12 -2.19 10.23 4.62
N PRO A 13 -2.13 8.98 5.10
CA PRO A 13 -2.61 7.79 4.39
C PRO A 13 -4.05 7.92 3.87
N ALA A 14 -4.91 8.69 4.54
CA ALA A 14 -6.29 8.94 4.14
C ALA A 14 -6.43 10.10 3.13
N SER A 15 -5.37 10.85 2.86
CA SER A 15 -5.42 11.97 1.92
C SER A 15 -5.79 11.51 0.51
N LYS A 16 -6.48 12.38 -0.24
CA LYS A 16 -6.89 12.10 -1.62
C LYS A 16 -5.70 11.64 -2.48
N GLN A 17 -4.57 12.32 -2.39
CA GLN A 17 -3.37 12.01 -3.17
C GLN A 17 -2.77 10.65 -2.81
N ALA A 18 -2.75 10.29 -1.52
CA ALA A 18 -2.31 8.97 -1.08
C ALA A 18 -3.25 7.88 -1.61
N GLN A 19 -4.56 8.07 -1.47
CA GLN A 19 -5.57 7.10 -1.90
C GLN A 19 -5.60 6.89 -3.43
N GLU A 20 -5.41 7.95 -4.23
CA GLU A 20 -5.25 7.82 -5.70
C GLU A 20 -4.00 7.00 -6.07
N SER A 21 -2.94 7.09 -5.28
CA SER A 21 -1.71 6.31 -5.51
C SER A 21 -1.90 4.84 -5.10
N ILE A 22 -2.66 4.59 -4.03
CA ILE A 22 -3.03 3.24 -3.60
C ILE A 22 -4.01 2.58 -4.55
N GLU A 23 -4.95 3.32 -5.14
CA GLU A 23 -5.84 2.80 -6.19
C GLU A 23 -5.04 2.30 -7.39
N LYS A 24 -4.07 3.09 -7.87
CA LYS A 24 -3.16 2.66 -8.95
C LYS A 24 -2.41 1.40 -8.57
N TRP A 25 -1.99 1.28 -7.32
CA TRP A 25 -1.35 0.07 -6.81
C TRP A 25 -2.30 -1.14 -6.80
N TYR A 26 -3.52 -0.96 -6.31
CA TYR A 26 -4.56 -2.00 -6.32
C TYR A 26 -4.87 -2.46 -7.75
N LEU A 27 -5.11 -1.54 -8.68
CA LEU A 27 -5.38 -1.84 -10.09
C LEU A 27 -4.21 -2.56 -10.77
N HIS A 28 -2.97 -2.24 -10.40
CA HIS A 28 -1.82 -2.99 -10.90
C HIS A 28 -1.82 -4.44 -10.38
N LEU A 29 -2.07 -4.66 -9.09
CA LEU A 29 -2.16 -6.02 -8.55
C LEU A 29 -3.31 -6.81 -9.19
N GLN A 30 -4.45 -6.16 -9.41
CA GLN A 30 -5.60 -6.71 -10.15
C GLN A 30 -5.23 -7.18 -11.56
N SER A 31 -4.26 -6.52 -12.22
CA SER A 31 -3.80 -6.92 -13.55
C SER A 31 -2.96 -8.20 -13.56
N ILE A 32 -2.41 -8.60 -12.41
CA ILE A 32 -1.59 -9.80 -12.25
C ILE A 32 -2.46 -10.97 -11.78
N THR A 33 -3.33 -10.73 -10.81
CA THR A 33 -4.26 -11.73 -10.27
C THR A 33 -5.45 -11.05 -9.62
N THR A 34 -6.55 -11.77 -9.45
CA THR A 34 -7.72 -11.26 -8.75
C THR A 34 -7.45 -11.15 -7.26
N TYR A 35 -7.31 -9.91 -6.77
CA TYR A 35 -7.32 -9.55 -5.37
C TYR A 35 -8.72 -9.09 -4.95
N SER A 36 -9.23 -9.65 -3.86
CA SER A 36 -10.31 -9.00 -3.12
C SER A 36 -9.76 -7.82 -2.33
N LEU A 37 -10.62 -6.88 -1.93
CA LEU A 37 -10.23 -5.79 -1.03
C LEU A 37 -9.68 -6.32 0.31
N GLU A 38 -10.25 -7.41 0.82
CA GLU A 38 -9.74 -8.10 2.02
C GLU A 38 -8.34 -8.68 1.81
N ALA A 39 -8.09 -9.33 0.67
CA ALA A 39 -6.77 -9.84 0.34
C ALA A 39 -5.74 -8.71 0.18
N PHE A 40 -6.16 -7.57 -0.39
CA PHE A 40 -5.33 -6.39 -0.51
C PHE A 40 -4.98 -5.79 0.85
N LYS A 41 -5.96 -5.68 1.76
CA LYS A 41 -5.74 -5.26 3.14
C LYS A 41 -4.78 -6.19 3.88
N GLY A 42 -4.97 -7.51 3.74
CA GLY A 42 -4.08 -8.53 4.32
C GLY A 42 -2.65 -8.46 3.75
N LEU A 43 -2.50 -8.18 2.46
CA LEU A 43 -1.19 -7.96 1.83
C LEU A 43 -0.45 -6.77 2.44
N GLY A 44 -1.15 -5.66 2.69
CA GLY A 44 -0.58 -4.49 3.36
C GLY A 44 -0.08 -4.84 4.77
N GLN A 45 -0.82 -5.66 5.51
CA GLN A 45 -0.40 -6.13 6.84
C GLN A 45 0.89 -6.98 6.77
N MET A 46 0.98 -7.90 5.81
CA MET A 46 2.18 -8.72 5.56
C MET A 46 3.43 -7.88 5.25
N TYR A 47 3.29 -6.72 4.60
CA TYR A 47 4.42 -5.82 4.33
C TYR A 47 5.14 -5.33 5.59
N VAL A 48 4.44 -5.26 6.72
CA VAL A 48 5.02 -4.82 7.99
C VAL A 48 5.40 -6.01 8.87
N ASP A 49 4.57 -7.05 8.89
CA ASP A 49 4.74 -8.20 9.79
C ASP A 49 5.90 -9.12 9.38
N ASP A 50 6.20 -9.22 8.08
CA ASP A 50 7.36 -9.97 7.59
C ASP A 50 8.53 -9.02 7.26
N ASP A 51 9.59 -9.14 8.05
CA ASP A 51 10.83 -8.37 7.94
C ASP A 51 11.45 -8.37 6.53
N ARG A 52 11.27 -9.44 5.75
CA ARG A 52 11.79 -9.53 4.39
C ARG A 52 11.07 -8.54 3.48
N PHE A 53 9.74 -8.46 3.58
CA PHE A 53 8.96 -7.49 2.83
C PHE A 53 9.23 -6.08 3.31
N ARG A 54 9.25 -5.86 4.63
CA ARG A 54 9.51 -4.53 5.21
C ARG A 54 10.84 -3.97 4.72
N LYS A 55 11.93 -4.73 4.81
CA LYS A 55 13.26 -4.29 4.33
C LYS A 55 13.28 -4.03 2.82
N ASN A 56 12.63 -4.89 2.03
CA ASN A 56 12.57 -4.72 0.58
C ASN A 56 11.71 -3.54 0.13
N ILE A 57 10.72 -3.12 0.93
CA ILE A 57 9.88 -1.97 0.60
C ILE A 57 10.53 -0.68 1.12
N ASP A 58 11.02 -0.68 2.36
CA ASP A 58 11.63 0.50 2.99
C ASP A 58 12.96 0.90 2.33
N GLN A 59 13.57 0.06 1.49
CA GLN A 59 14.72 0.47 0.65
C GLN A 59 14.39 1.66 -0.29
N PHE A 60 13.10 1.88 -0.59
CA PHE A 60 12.64 3.01 -1.40
C PHE A 60 12.32 4.25 -0.55
N GLY A 61 12.31 4.12 0.77
CA GLY A 61 12.10 5.21 1.71
C GLY A 61 11.65 4.68 3.08
N ASP A 62 12.32 5.13 4.14
CA ASP A 62 12.00 4.70 5.51
C ASP A 62 10.52 4.94 5.83
N GLY A 63 9.88 3.91 6.40
CA GLY A 63 8.47 3.94 6.81
C GLY A 63 7.47 3.72 5.66
N LEU A 64 7.93 3.44 4.44
CA LEU A 64 7.04 3.20 3.29
C LEU A 64 6.13 1.99 3.51
N ALA A 65 6.64 0.88 4.05
CA ALA A 65 5.84 -0.31 4.32
C ALA A 65 4.69 -0.01 5.30
N LEU A 66 4.94 0.79 6.34
CA LEU A 66 3.94 1.20 7.31
C LEU A 66 2.89 2.13 6.68
N PHE A 67 3.33 3.10 5.88
CA PHE A 67 2.44 3.98 5.12
C PHE A 67 1.52 3.16 4.21
N MET A 68 2.09 2.25 3.42
CA MET A 68 1.32 1.40 2.51
C MET A 68 0.31 0.55 3.26
N ARG A 69 0.72 -0.09 4.37
CA ARG A 69 -0.19 -0.90 5.20
C ARG A 69 -1.41 -0.10 5.65
N ASN A 70 -1.22 1.12 6.15
CA ASN A 70 -2.31 1.96 6.62
C ASN A 70 -3.19 2.45 5.46
N ALA A 71 -2.57 2.92 4.37
CA ALA A 71 -3.29 3.48 3.23
C ALA A 71 -4.09 2.39 2.47
N MET A 72 -3.54 1.18 2.35
CA MET A 72 -4.22 0.02 1.76
C MET A 72 -5.42 -0.43 2.61
N ALA A 73 -5.31 -0.41 3.94
CA ALA A 73 -6.42 -0.72 4.83
C ALA A 73 -7.57 0.28 4.67
N ILE A 74 -7.26 1.57 4.65
CA ILE A 74 -8.26 2.64 4.42
C ILE A 74 -8.91 2.49 3.05
N TYR A 75 -8.11 2.22 2.01
CA TYR A 75 -8.64 2.02 0.66
C TYR A 75 -9.63 0.85 0.63
N ALA A 76 -9.26 -0.29 1.21
CA ALA A 76 -10.14 -1.45 1.28
C ALA A 76 -11.44 -1.12 2.01
N ASP A 77 -11.36 -0.52 3.21
CA ASP A 77 -12.51 -0.20 4.06
C ASP A 77 -13.48 0.80 3.41
N ASN A 78 -12.97 1.72 2.57
CA ASN A 78 -13.79 2.70 1.85
C ASN A 78 -14.48 2.15 0.59
N HIS A 79 -14.10 0.96 0.12
CA HIS A 79 -14.60 0.36 -1.13
C HIS A 79 -15.35 -0.96 -0.91
N GLN A 80 -15.64 -1.33 0.34
CA GLN A 80 -16.43 -2.52 0.70
C GLN A 80 -17.88 -2.47 0.21
#